data_AF-A0A351DWL4-F1
#
_entry.id   AF-A0A351DWL4-F1
#
_cell.length_a   1.000
_cell.length_b   1.000
_cell.length_c   1.000
_cell.angle_alpha   90.00
_cell.angle_beta   90.00
_cell.angle_gamma   90.00
#
_symmetry.space_group_name_H-M   'P 1'
#
loop_
_entity.id
_entity.type
_entity.pdbx_description
1 polymer ?
#
loop_
_entity_poly.entity_id
_entity_poly.type
_entity_poly.pdbx_seq_one_letter_code
_entity_poly.pdbx_strand_id
1 'polypeptide(L)'
;GLGVAGLAVFGLSALFILLLGWMGGGEGPTSVDQMTIILEALAGFSLGAESIALFARVGGGIYTKAADVGADLVGKVEAGIPEDDPRNPATIADNVGD
;
A
#
# COMPACT_ATOMS: atom_id res chain seq x y z
N GLY A 1 -4.94 7.39 8.33
CA GLY A 1 -6.10 6.54 8.68
C GLY A 1 -7.29 6.84 7.80
N LEU A 2 -8.07 7.90 8.13
CA LEU A 2 -9.33 8.24 7.45
C LEU A 2 -9.17 8.46 5.93
N GLY A 3 -8.07 9.08 5.47
CA GLY A 3 -7.82 9.28 4.03
C GLY A 3 -7.66 7.97 3.25
N VAL A 4 -6.97 6.98 3.81
CA VAL A 4 -6.77 5.67 3.17
C VAL A 4 -8.09 4.91 3.08
N ALA A 5 -8.85 4.87 4.19
CA ALA A 5 -10.16 4.24 4.21
C ALA A 5 -11.15 4.92 3.25
N GLY A 6 -11.14 6.26 3.21
CA GLY A 6 -11.99 7.04 2.31
C GLY A 6 -11.68 6.80 0.83
N LEU A 7 -10.40 6.80 0.45
CA LEU A 7 -9.99 6.51 -0.93
C LEU A 7 -10.31 5.06 -1.34
N ALA A 8 -10.19 4.09 -0.43
CA ALA A 8 -10.54 2.71 -0.71
C ALA A 8 -12.04 2.54 -0.99
N VAL A 9 -12.90 3.08 -0.12
CA VAL A 9 -14.37 3.02 -0.29
C VAL A 9 -14.79 3.82 -1.53
N PHE A 10 -14.19 4.98 -1.76
CA PHE A 10 -14.48 5.79 -2.95
C PHE A 10 -14.10 5.06 -4.24
N GLY A 11 -12.90 4.45 -4.31
CA GLY A 11 -12.44 3.71 -5.47
C GLY A 11 -13.31 2.49 -5.79
N LEU A 12 -13.63 1.68 -4.78
CA LEU A 12 -14.54 0.53 -4.94
C LEU A 12 -15.94 0.96 -5.38
N SER A 13 -16.49 2.00 -4.76
CA SER A 13 -17.85 2.50 -5.07
C SER A 13 -17.91 3.12 -6.46
N ALA A 14 -16.89 3.90 -6.84
CA ALA A 14 -16.80 4.49 -8.18
C ALA A 14 -16.70 3.42 -9.25
N LEU A 15 -15.83 2.41 -9.05
CA LEU A 15 -15.69 1.30 -9.98
C LEU A 15 -17.00 0.51 -10.12
N PHE A 16 -17.69 0.23 -9.02
CA PHE A 16 -18.99 -0.45 -9.02
C PHE A 16 -20.06 0.32 -9.80
N ILE A 17 -20.21 1.63 -9.55
CA ILE A 17 -21.19 2.48 -10.25
C ILE A 17 -20.87 2.57 -11.74
N LEU A 18 -19.60 2.70 -12.11
CA LEU A 18 -19.17 2.74 -13.52
C LEU A 18 -19.48 1.43 -14.24
N LEU A 19 -19.20 0.28 -13.63
CA LEU A 19 -19.49 -1.03 -14.22
C LEU A 19 -21.00 -1.26 -14.35
N LEU A 20 -21.80 -0.86 -13.36
CA LEU A 20 -23.26 -0.90 -13.46
C LEU A 20 -23.79 -0.01 -14.59
N GLY A 21 -23.26 1.22 -14.72
CA GLY A 21 -23.69 2.14 -15.78
C GLY A 21 -23.27 1.69 -17.18
N TRP A 22 -22.10 1.06 -17.31
CA TRP A 22 -21.60 0.55 -18.58
C TRP A 22 -22.30 -0.75 -19.01
N MET A 23 -22.57 -1.66 -18.07
CA MET A 23 -23.22 -2.95 -18.36
C MET A 23 -24.75 -2.91 -18.27
N GLY A 24 -25.31 -1.89 -17.62
CA GLY A 24 -26.74 -1.72 -17.36
C GLY A 24 -27.51 -0.88 -18.39
N GLY A 25 -26.91 -0.55 -19.54
CA GLY A 25 -27.57 0.20 -20.62
C GLY A 25 -28.72 -0.53 -21.33
N GLY A 26 -29.12 -1.73 -20.87
CA GLY A 26 -30.29 -2.47 -21.35
C GLY A 26 -31.29 -2.65 -20.22
N GLU A 27 -32.48 -2.08 -20.38
CA GLU A 27 -33.61 -2.16 -19.46
C GLU A 27 -33.96 -3.62 -19.11
N GLY A 28 -33.47 -4.11 -17.96
CA GLY A 28 -33.81 -5.43 -17.44
C GLY A 28 -33.25 -5.66 -16.04
N PRO A 29 -33.88 -6.51 -15.22
CA PRO A 29 -33.30 -6.89 -13.93
C PRO A 29 -31.90 -7.45 -14.18
N THR A 30 -30.88 -6.90 -13.51
CA THR A 30 -29.50 -7.34 -13.66
C THR A 30 -29.45 -8.86 -13.58
N SER A 31 -29.14 -9.49 -14.70
CA SER A 31 -29.02 -10.94 -14.76
C SER A 31 -27.94 -11.38 -13.75
N VAL A 32 -28.12 -12.55 -13.13
CA VAL A 32 -27.16 -13.10 -12.16
C VAL A 32 -25.74 -13.15 -12.76
N ASP A 33 -25.64 -13.36 -14.08
CA ASP A 33 -24.39 -13.36 -14.84
C ASP A 33 -23.70 -11.99 -14.86
N GLN A 34 -24.45 -10.89 -15.06
CA GLN A 34 -23.89 -9.54 -15.01
C GLN A 34 -23.35 -9.19 -13.63
N MET A 35 -24.08 -9.56 -12.57
CA MET A 35 -23.60 -9.34 -11.21
C MET A 35 -22.33 -10.14 -10.91
N THR A 36 -22.23 -11.37 -11.44
CA THR A 36 -21.03 -12.21 -11.29
C THR A 36 -19.80 -11.56 -11.89
N ILE A 37 -19.90 -11.04 -13.12
CA ILE A 37 -18.79 -10.34 -13.79
C ILE A 37 -18.36 -9.08 -13.01
N ILE A 38 -19.31 -8.32 -12.47
CA ILE A 38 -19.00 -7.12 -11.67
C ILE A 38 -18.25 -7.49 -10.40
N LEU A 39 -18.68 -8.55 -9.70
CA LEU A 39 -18.01 -9.02 -8.49
C LEU A 39 -16.62 -9.58 -8.78
N GLU A 40 -16.42 -10.30 -9.89
CA GLU A 40 -15.10 -10.74 -10.33
C GLU A 40 -14.16 -9.56 -10.63
N ALA A 41 -14.67 -8.51 -11.29
CA ALA A 41 -13.89 -7.30 -11.54
C ALA A 41 -13.48 -6.59 -10.24
N LEU A 42 -14.38 -6.51 -9.25
CA LEU A 42 -14.07 -5.97 -7.92
C LEU A 42 -13.05 -6.82 -7.15
N ALA A 43 -13.11 -8.15 -7.28
CA ALA A 43 -12.11 -9.05 -6.73
C ALA A 43 -10.73 -8.78 -7.37
N GLY A 44 -10.68 -8.57 -8.69
CA GLY A 44 -9.46 -8.18 -9.41
C GLY A 44 -8.88 -6.84 -8.93
N PHE A 45 -9.73 -5.84 -8.64
CA PHE A 45 -9.30 -4.57 -8.06
C PHE A 45 -8.64 -4.76 -6.68
N SER A 46 -9.25 -5.58 -5.82
CA SER A 46 -8.71 -5.89 -4.49
C SER A 46 -7.35 -6.61 -4.59
N LEU A 47 -7.23 -7.58 -5.50
CA LEU A 47 -5.97 -8.31 -5.73
C LEU A 47 -4.85 -7.38 -6.24
N GLY A 48 -5.17 -6.42 -7.10
CA GLY A 48 -4.21 -5.41 -7.55
C GLY A 48 -3.71 -4.51 -6.41
N ALA A 49 -4.63 -4.05 -5.56
CA ALA A 49 -4.30 -3.23 -4.40
C ALA A 49 -3.39 -3.99 -3.39
N GLU A 50 -3.71 -5.25 -3.12
CA GLU A 50 -2.90 -6.12 -2.25
C GLU A 50 -1.50 -6.38 -2.82
N SER A 51 -1.40 -6.57 -4.13
CA SER A 51 -0.11 -6.79 -4.80
C SER A 51 0.83 -5.58 -4.61
N ILE A 52 0.32 -4.35 -4.81
CA ILE A 52 1.11 -3.13 -4.58
C ILE A 52 1.46 -3.00 -3.10
N ALA A 53 0.51 -3.25 -2.20
CA ALA A 53 0.74 -3.18 -0.76
C ALA A 53 1.83 -4.15 -0.29
N LEU A 54 1.87 -5.36 -0.86
CA LEU A 54 2.91 -6.35 -0.59
C LEU A 54 4.28 -5.81 -0.97
N PHE A 55 4.46 -5.33 -2.20
CA PHE A 55 5.75 -4.80 -2.65
C PHE A 55 6.17 -3.54 -1.90
N ALA A 56 5.25 -2.61 -1.63
CA ALA A 56 5.54 -1.40 -0.87
C ALA A 56 5.98 -1.72 0.56
N ARG A 57 5.30 -2.66 1.24
CA ARG A 57 5.65 -3.08 2.60
C ARG A 57 6.95 -3.85 2.64
N VAL A 58 7.18 -4.78 1.72
CA VAL A 58 8.41 -5.57 1.68
C VAL A 58 9.59 -4.69 1.31
N GLY A 59 9.46 -3.86 0.27
CA GLY A 59 10.52 -2.94 -0.16
C GLY A 59 10.86 -1.90 0.90
N GLY A 60 9.86 -1.23 1.47
CA GLY A 60 10.05 -0.29 2.57
C GLY A 60 10.62 -0.95 3.81
N GLY A 61 10.11 -2.14 4.17
CA GLY A 61 10.58 -2.92 5.32
C GLY A 61 12.04 -3.35 5.23
N ILE A 62 12.51 -3.74 4.04
CA ILE A 62 13.92 -4.04 3.79
C ILE A 62 14.76 -2.77 3.93
N TYR A 63 14.29 -1.65 3.38
CA TYR A 63 15.00 -0.37 3.42
C TYR A 63 15.20 0.12 4.86
N THR A 64 14.12 0.26 5.65
CA THR A 64 14.21 0.69 7.06
C THR A 64 15.08 -0.25 7.87
N LYS A 65 14.86 -1.57 7.81
CA LYS A 65 15.61 -2.50 8.67
C LYS A 65 17.08 -2.65 8.29
N ALA A 66 17.45 -2.47 7.03
CA ALA A 66 18.86 -2.41 6.67
C ALA A 66 19.52 -1.11 7.18
N ALA A 67 18.81 0.02 7.13
CA ALA A 67 19.31 1.31 7.58
C ALA A 67 19.43 1.39 9.12
N ASP A 68 18.37 1.06 9.84
CA ASP A 68 18.26 0.99 11.31
C ASP A 68 19.39 0.13 11.90
N VAL A 69 19.48 -1.14 11.48
CA VAL A 69 20.52 -2.07 11.97
C VAL A 69 21.93 -1.60 11.63
N GLY A 70 22.14 -1.01 10.46
CA GLY A 70 23.45 -0.48 10.06
C GLY A 70 23.86 0.76 10.86
N ALA A 71 22.93 1.69 11.06
CA ALA A 71 23.13 2.92 11.81
C ALA A 71 23.43 2.61 13.28
N ASP A 72 22.68 1.69 13.87
CA ASP A 72 22.80 1.28 15.26
C ASP A 72 24.09 0.51 15.55
N LEU A 73 24.42 -0.48 14.72
CA LEU A 73 25.63 -1.27 14.96
C LEU A 73 26.89 -0.41 14.83
N VAL A 74 27.03 0.35 13.75
CA VAL A 74 28.24 1.15 13.53
C VAL A 74 28.28 2.37 14.45
N GLY A 75 27.13 3.03 14.68
CA GLY A 75 27.05 4.21 15.55
C GLY A 75 27.22 3.85 17.02
N LYS A 76 26.32 3.03 17.56
CA LYS A 76 26.27 2.73 19.00
C LYS A 76 27.37 1.77 19.44
N VAL A 77 27.65 0.71 18.65
CA VAL A 77 28.56 -0.38 19.08
C VAL A 77 30.02 -0.12 18.69
N GLU A 78 30.29 0.30 17.46
CA GLU A 78 31.67 0.50 16.99
C GLU A 78 32.22 1.89 17.32
N ALA A 79 31.46 2.95 17.03
CA ALA A 79 31.90 4.33 17.23
C ALA A 79 31.55 4.88 18.62
N GLY A 80 30.67 4.23 19.37
CA GLY A 80 30.24 4.66 20.70
C GLY A 80 29.52 6.01 20.72
N ILE A 81 28.94 6.42 19.59
CA ILE A 81 28.18 7.67 19.47
C ILE A 81 26.70 7.41 19.77
N PRO A 82 25.96 8.44 20.22
CA PRO A 82 24.52 8.32 20.45
C PRO A 82 23.75 7.87 19.20
N GLU A 83 22.56 7.32 19.45
CA GLU A 83 21.53 7.11 18.42
C GLU A 83 21.19 8.42 17.72
N ASP A 84 20.88 8.35 16.42
CA ASP A 84 20.54 9.51 15.59
C ASP A 84 21.57 10.64 15.57
N ASP A 85 22.85 10.31 15.86
CA ASP A 85 23.89 11.33 15.85
C ASP A 85 24.12 11.86 14.42
N PRO A 86 24.14 13.18 14.21
CA PRO A 86 24.30 13.79 12.89
C PRO A 86 25.64 13.49 12.22
N ARG A 87 26.62 12.95 12.96
CA ARG A 87 27.90 12.47 12.42
C ARG A 87 27.79 11.09 11.78
N ASN A 88 26.73 10.33 12.10
CA ASN A 88 26.48 9.04 11.48
C ASN A 88 25.70 9.24 10.16
N PRO A 89 26.32 8.96 9.00
CA PRO A 89 25.67 9.19 7.71
C PRO A 89 24.46 8.27 7.45
N ALA A 90 24.31 7.18 8.20
CA ALA A 90 23.20 6.24 8.05
C ALA A 90 21.88 6.75 8.67
N THR A 91 21.93 7.75 9.55
CA THR A 91 20.75 8.28 10.27
C THR A 91 19.71 8.92 9.34
N ILE A 92 20.14 9.50 8.22
CA ILE A 92 19.21 10.02 7.21
C ILE A 92 18.44 8.86 6.55
N ALA A 93 19.11 7.75 6.26
CA ALA A 93 18.45 6.59 5.65
C ALA A 93 17.51 5.89 6.64
N ASP A 94 17.86 5.87 7.93
CA ASP A 94 17.03 5.35 9.00
C ASP A 94 15.71 6.14 9.11
N ASN A 95 15.82 7.47 9.27
CA ASN A 95 14.67 8.37 9.35
C ASN A 95 13.83 8.46 8.06
N VAL A 96 14.41 8.13 6.90
CA VAL A 96 13.65 8.02 5.63
C VAL A 96 12.93 6.67 5.54
N GLY A 97 13.46 5.64 6.20
CA GLY A 97 12.87 4.31 6.23
C GLY A 97 11.67 4.19 7.17
N ASP A 98 11.66 4.94 8.26
CA ASP A 98 10.57 5.01 9.25
C ASP A 98 9.31 5.73 8.73
#